data_AF-A0A352PSR3-F1
#
_entry.id   AF-A0A352PSR3-F1
#
_cell.length_a   1.000
_cell.length_b   1.000
_cell.length_c   1.000
_cell.angle_alpha   90.00
_cell.angle_beta   90.00
_cell.angle_gamma   90.00
#
_symmetry.space_group_name_H-M   'P 1'
#
loop_
_entity.id
_entity.type
_entity.pdbx_description
1 polymer ?
#
loop_
_entity_poly.entity_id
_entity_poly.type
_entity_poly.pdbx_seq_one_letter_code
_entity_poly.pdbx_strand_id
1 'polypeptide(L)' 'PPRHVSIEGAVWHATNMEIYEYVTAWRNLQCGVEMTCAKNSSGLTLWFRIGDRLRTIEPGEVVAL' A
#
# COMPACT_ATOMS: atom_id res chain seq x y z
N PRO A 1 0.65 6.44 -8.47
CA PRO A 1 1.40 6.82 -7.25
C PRO A 1 0.85 8.11 -6.61
N PRO A 2 0.83 8.21 -5.26
CA PRO A 2 0.50 9.45 -4.58
C PRO A 2 1.49 10.53 -5.00
N ARG A 3 0.99 11.66 -5.47
CA ARG A 3 1.79 12.65 -6.21
C ARG A 3 2.81 13.40 -5.33
N HIS A 4 2.66 13.38 -4.00
CA HIS A 4 3.49 14.16 -3.06
C HIS A 4 3.74 13.39 -1.75
N VAL A 5 4.66 12.43 -1.75
CA VAL A 5 5.27 11.91 -0.51
C VAL A 5 6.64 12.57 -0.36
N SER A 6 6.79 13.49 0.59
CA SER A 6 8.11 14.03 0.94
C SER A 6 8.74 13.16 2.02
N ILE A 7 9.96 12.68 1.76
CA ILE A 7 10.75 11.86 2.70
C ILE A 7 11.34 12.70 3.84
N GLU A 8 11.32 14.04 3.73
CA GLU A 8 11.52 14.93 4.87
C GLU A 8 10.30 14.86 5.82
N GLY A 9 10.26 13.81 6.65
CA GLY A 9 9.39 13.74 7.82
C GLY A 9 8.06 13.00 7.65
N ALA A 10 8.06 11.75 7.17
CA ALA A 10 7.05 10.70 7.37
C ALA A 10 5.54 11.01 7.11
N VAL A 11 5.19 12.20 6.64
CA VAL A 11 3.81 12.64 6.44
C VAL A 11 3.50 12.65 4.96
N TRP A 12 2.43 11.94 4.60
CA TRP A 12 1.88 11.98 3.26
C TRP A 12 0.84 13.10 3.15
N HIS A 13 1.11 14.09 2.30
CA HIS A 13 0.16 15.16 1.99
C HIS A 13 -0.74 14.73 0.83
N ALA A 14 -2.04 14.67 1.09
CA ALA A 14 -3.04 14.21 0.14
C ALA A 14 -4.39 14.90 0.37
N THR A 15 -5.19 14.96 -0.69
CA THR A 15 -6.59 15.36 -0.61
C THR A 15 -7.43 14.26 0.06
N ASN A 16 -8.62 14.62 0.53
CA ASN A 16 -9.57 13.65 1.11
C ASN A 16 -9.92 12.51 0.13
N MET A 17 -10.00 12.82 -1.18
CA MET A 17 -10.28 11.80 -2.20
C MET A 17 -9.13 10.82 -2.33
N GLU A 18 -7.88 11.31 -2.40
CA GLU A 18 -6.70 10.45 -2.47
C GLU A 18 -6.55 9.55 -1.23
N ILE A 19 -6.84 10.09 -0.04
CA ILE A 19 -6.86 9.29 1.20
C ILE A 19 -7.94 8.21 1.14
N TYR A 20 -9.15 8.58 0.70
CA TYR A 20 -10.26 7.63 0.55
C TYR A 20 -9.93 6.50 -0.42
N GLU A 21 -9.37 6.83 -1.59
CA GLU A 21 -8.94 5.87 -2.60
C GLU A 21 -7.85 4.95 -2.05
N TYR A 22 -6.85 5.49 -1.37
CA TYR A 22 -5.77 4.71 -0.77
C TYR A 22 -6.29 3.73 0.29
N VAL A 23 -7.13 4.18 1.22
CA VAL A 23 -7.72 3.33 2.26
C VAL A 23 -8.59 2.24 1.64
N THR A 24 -9.32 2.56 0.57
CA THR A 24 -10.16 1.60 -0.16
C THR A 24 -9.29 0.54 -0.84
N ALA A 25 -8.22 0.95 -1.54
CA ALA A 25 -7.25 0.05 -2.14
C ALA A 25 -6.55 -0.83 -1.08
N TRP A 26 -6.18 -0.25 0.06
CA TRP A 26 -5.54 -0.94 1.18
C TRP A 26 -6.43 -2.03 1.78
N ARG A 27 -7.71 -1.75 1.98
CA ARG A 27 -8.70 -2.74 2.45
C ARG A 27 -8.93 -3.87 1.44
N ASN A 28 -8.69 -3.61 0.16
CA ASN A 28 -8.82 -4.58 -0.92
C ASN A 28 -7.53 -5.38 -1.18
N LEU A 29 -6.48 -5.20 -0.37
CA LEU A 29 -5.28 -6.03 -0.45
C LEU A 29 -5.66 -7.49 -0.18
N GLN A 30 -5.30 -8.38 -1.10
CA GLN A 30 -5.63 -9.80 -1.01
C GLN A 30 -4.48 -10.55 -0.37
N CYS A 31 -4.70 -11.19 0.77
CA CYS A 31 -3.70 -12.07 1.40
C CYS A 31 -3.97 -13.53 1.05
N GLY A 32 -2.92 -14.31 0.81
CA GLY A 32 -3.02 -15.76 0.70
C GLY A 32 -3.51 -16.38 2.01
N VAL A 33 -4.19 -17.54 1.93
CA VAL A 33 -4.75 -18.25 3.09
C VAL A 33 -3.69 -18.54 4.15
N GLU A 34 -2.49 -18.93 3.71
CA GLU A 34 -1.35 -19.22 4.59
C GLU A 34 -0.58 -17.96 5.05
N MET A 35 -1.04 -16.76 4.67
CA MET A 35 -0.39 -15.48 4.99
C MET A 35 1.09 -15.40 4.57
N THR A 36 1.47 -16.13 3.52
CA THR A 36 2.84 -16.13 2.95
C THR A 36 3.01 -15.16 1.79
N CYS A 37 1.91 -14.67 1.21
CA CYS A 37 1.93 -13.68 0.14
C CYS A 37 0.75 -12.70 0.23
N ALA A 38 0.92 -11.53 -0.38
CA ALA A 38 -0.15 -10.57 -0.63
C ALA A 38 -0.14 -10.12 -2.09
N LYS A 39 -1.32 -9.79 -2.61
CA LYS A 39 -1.55 -9.27 -3.96
C LYS A 39 -2.26 -7.94 -3.90
N ASN A 40 -1.71 -6.97 -4.62
CA ASN A 40 -2.35 -5.68 -4.84
C ASN A 40 -3.19 -5.74 -6.12
N SER A 41 -4.49 -5.89 -5.98
CA SER A 41 -5.43 -5.86 -7.11
C SER A 41 -5.91 -4.44 -7.46
N SER A 42 -5.33 -3.41 -6.85
CA SER A 42 -5.67 -2.01 -7.10
C SER A 42 -4.71 -1.34 -8.11
N GLY A 43 -5.07 -0.14 -8.57
CA GLY A 43 -4.21 0.71 -9.41
C GLY A 43 -3.24 1.60 -8.63
N LEU A 44 -3.19 1.51 -7.29
CA LEU A 44 -2.35 2.33 -6.44
C LEU A 44 -1.20 1.50 -5.86
N THR A 45 0.01 2.06 -5.80
CA THR A 45 1.08 1.51 -4.97
C THR A 45 0.64 1.57 -3.51
N LEU A 46 0.83 0.47 -2.80
CA LEU A 46 0.46 0.36 -1.39
C LEU A 46 1.69 0.15 -0.52
N TRP A 47 1.68 0.72 0.68
CA TRP A 47 2.72 0.57 1.69
C TRP A 47 2.18 -0.15 2.91
N PHE A 48 2.98 -1.07 3.44
CA PHE A 48 2.63 -1.86 4.61
C PHE A 48 3.86 -2.30 5.38
N ARG A 49 3.63 -2.84 6.57
CA ARG A 49 4.72 -3.20 7.47
C ARG A 49 4.53 -4.59 8.02
N ILE A 50 5.62 -5.36 8.03
CA ILE A 50 5.73 -6.65 8.71
C ILE A 50 6.88 -6.52 9.70
N GLY A 51 6.56 -6.63 10.99
CA GLY A 51 7.49 -6.28 12.06
C GLY A 51 7.96 -4.82 11.92
N ASP A 52 9.27 -4.62 11.78
CA ASP A 52 9.88 -3.30 11.63
C ASP A 52 10.19 -2.91 10.18
N ARG A 53 9.85 -3.77 9.21
CA ARG A 53 10.17 -3.52 7.80
C ARG A 53 8.99 -2.92 7.06
N LEU A 54 9.16 -1.69 6.59
CA LEU A 54 8.28 -1.07 5.61
C LEU A 54 8.50 -1.75 4.25
N ARG A 55 7.41 -2.17 3.62
CA ARG A 55 7.36 -2.78 2.30
C ARG A 55 6.40 -2.00 1.40
N THR A 56 6.66 -2.07 0.11
CA THR A 56 5.81 -1.58 -0.96
C THR A 56 5.26 -2.75 -1.77
N ILE A 57 4.07 -2.57 -2.34
CA ILE A 57 3.50 -3.47 -3.34
C ILE A 57 2.90 -2.63 -4.47
N GLU A 58 3.45 -2.77 -5.66
CA GLU A 58 3.04 -2.04 -6.86
C GLU A 58 1.68 -2.52 -7.38
N PRO A 59 1.00 -1.73 -8.22
CA PRO A 59 -0.25 -2.15 -8.85
C PRO A 59 -0.13 -3.49 -9.58
N GLY A 60 -0.99 -4.45 -9.25
CA GLY A 60 -0.99 -5.80 -9.82
C GLY A 60 0.07 -6.75 -9.27
N GLU A 61 0.98 -6.28 -8.42
CA GLU A 61 2.08 -7.08 -7.88
C GLU A 61 1.61 -8.11 -6.85
N VAL A 62 2.34 -9.23 -6.76
CA VAL A 62 2.26 -10.22 -5.70
C VAL A 62 3.61 -10.27 -4.99
N VAL A 63 3.61 -10.10 -3.67
CA VAL A 63 4.83 -10.12 -2.85
C VAL A 63 4.76 -11.22 -1.80
N ALA A 64 5.91 -11.80 -1.47
CA ALA A 64 6.05 -12.66 -0.30
C ALA A 64 6.08 -11.80 0.99
N LEU A 65 5.41 -12.28 2.04
CA LEU A 65 5.28 -11.59 3.33
C LEU A 65 6.45 -11.92 4.26
#